data_AF-A0A192H285-F1
#
_entry.id   AF-A0A192H285-F1
#
_cell.length_a   1.000
_cell.length_b   1.000
_cell.length_c   1.000
_cell.angle_alpha   90.00
_cell.angle_beta   90.00
_cell.angle_gamma   90.00
#
_symmetry.space_group_name_H-M   'P 1'
#
loop_
_entity.id
_entity.type
_entity.pdbx_description
1 polymer ?
#
loop_
_entity_poly.entity_id
_entity_poly.type
_entity_poly.pdbx_seq_one_letter_code
_entity_poly.pdbx_strand_id
1 'polypeptide(L)'
;MKSVQTPFGKLTYTGTLTGKTVIIAIHGLGGSAAYFKMMTPYLQQYDVLAFNLLGTPPSDNINTSNYTVKKAAQSLWAAIDKLQIITPVILIGHSLGGSIATEMLTQRSIQVKALILISTSVTAKYIHLNPSVKLLGFPVISSMIKFVLRHLQRWLSYRSLLNSDNISDPRFIIEPLIQKSRIAIKQELTLFARYTANVPMDQRLMPYSSIPTLIIFGDQDQLATN
;
A
#
# COMPACT_ATOMS: atom_id res chain seq x y z
N MET A 1 1.61 14.71 11.04
CA MET A 1 1.38 14.13 9.70
C MET A 1 1.10 15.29 8.74
N LYS A 2 1.63 15.27 7.51
CA LYS A 2 1.46 16.33 6.51
C LYS A 2 0.37 15.93 5.50
N SER A 3 -0.12 16.88 4.72
CA SER A 3 -1.10 16.62 3.66
C SER A 3 -0.79 17.39 2.39
N VAL A 4 -1.24 16.87 1.26
CA VAL A 4 -1.16 17.51 -0.05
C VAL A 4 -2.49 17.33 -0.78
N GLN A 5 -3.03 18.42 -1.32
CA GLN A 5 -4.24 18.39 -2.11
C GLN A 5 -3.92 18.03 -3.56
N THR A 6 -4.56 16.99 -4.08
CA THR A 6 -4.44 16.58 -5.49
C THR A 6 -5.79 16.70 -6.20
N PRO A 7 -5.84 16.66 -7.54
CA PRO A 7 -7.10 16.56 -8.28
C PRO A 7 -7.92 15.29 -7.95
N PHE A 8 -7.31 14.29 -7.32
CA PHE A 8 -7.96 13.04 -6.92
C PHE A 8 -8.49 13.07 -5.47
N GLY A 9 -8.18 14.12 -4.72
CA GLY A 9 -8.43 14.24 -3.28
C GLY A 9 -7.17 14.52 -2.47
N LYS A 10 -7.34 14.78 -1.18
CA LYS A 10 -6.26 15.01 -0.24
C LYS A 10 -5.57 13.69 0.10
N LEU A 11 -4.26 13.66 -0.06
CA LEU A 11 -3.39 12.60 0.44
C LEU A 11 -2.62 13.09 1.67
N THR A 12 -2.45 12.21 2.64
CA THR A 12 -1.65 12.47 3.84
C THR A 12 -0.38 11.64 3.80
N TYR A 13 0.70 12.18 4.35
CA TYR A 13 2.00 11.54 4.30
C TYR A 13 2.86 11.89 5.53
N THR A 14 3.88 11.08 5.78
CA THR A 14 4.94 11.33 6.77
C THR A 14 6.27 11.59 6.06
N GLY A 15 7.24 12.15 6.79
CA GLY A 15 8.55 12.49 6.25
C GLY A 15 8.73 13.97 5.94
N THR A 16 9.96 14.35 5.62
CA THR A 16 10.37 15.72 5.31
C THR A 16 11.36 15.66 4.15
N LEU A 17 11.24 16.64 3.24
CA LEU A 17 12.21 16.86 2.19
C LEU A 17 13.32 17.75 2.75
N THR A 18 14.56 17.26 2.67
CA THR A 18 15.79 17.94 3.10
C THR A 18 16.79 18.11 1.96
N GLY A 19 16.42 17.68 0.75
CA GLY A 19 17.27 17.75 -0.46
C GLY A 19 18.01 16.46 -0.76
N LYS A 20 17.72 15.38 -0.02
CA LYS A 20 18.30 14.04 -0.28
C LYS A 20 17.54 13.34 -1.40
N THR A 21 18.07 12.20 -1.85
CA THR A 21 17.31 11.33 -2.76
C THR A 21 16.01 10.91 -2.07
N VAL A 22 14.88 11.09 -2.76
CA VAL A 22 13.55 10.84 -2.21
C VAL A 22 13.14 9.39 -2.42
N ILE A 23 12.60 8.78 -1.36
CA ILE A 23 11.91 7.50 -1.39
C ILE A 23 10.41 7.76 -1.24
N ILE A 24 9.60 7.24 -2.17
CA ILE A 24 8.13 7.21 -2.06
C ILE A 24 7.72 5.83 -1.58
N ALA A 25 7.19 5.75 -0.35
CA ALA A 25 6.81 4.50 0.28
C ALA A 25 5.28 4.30 0.27
N ILE A 26 4.84 3.15 -0.27
CA ILE A 26 3.45 2.86 -0.61
C ILE A 26 3.00 1.60 0.13
N HIS A 27 2.04 1.75 1.03
CA HIS A 27 1.56 0.64 1.86
C HIS A 27 0.67 -0.33 1.07
N GLY A 28 0.55 -1.54 1.61
CA GLY A 28 -0.33 -2.58 1.09
C GLY A 28 -1.78 -2.43 1.55
N LEU A 29 -2.57 -3.44 1.23
CA LEU A 29 -3.99 -3.51 1.58
C LEU A 29 -4.21 -3.35 3.08
N GLY A 30 -5.16 -2.50 3.45
CA GLY A 30 -5.50 -2.29 4.86
C GLY A 30 -4.45 -1.54 5.70
N GLY A 31 -3.27 -1.28 5.14
CA GLY A 31 -2.18 -0.59 5.81
C GLY A 31 -2.31 0.93 5.79
N SER A 32 -1.21 1.57 6.21
CA SER A 32 -1.00 3.02 6.18
C SER A 32 0.48 3.35 6.09
N ALA A 33 0.82 4.64 6.00
CA ALA A 33 2.18 5.15 6.10
C ALA A 33 2.92 4.67 7.36
N ALA A 34 2.21 4.24 8.42
CA ALA A 34 2.79 3.72 9.64
C ALA A 34 3.67 2.46 9.42
N TYR A 35 3.42 1.69 8.35
CA TYR A 35 4.18 0.47 8.03
C TYR A 35 5.68 0.76 7.86
N PHE A 36 6.01 1.95 7.39
CA PHE A 36 7.38 2.33 7.09
C PHE A 36 8.10 2.96 8.27
N LYS A 37 7.40 3.25 9.39
CA LYS A 37 7.96 3.94 10.56
C LYS A 37 9.17 3.22 11.15
N MET A 38 9.16 1.88 11.17
CA MET A 38 10.28 1.09 11.69
C MET A 38 11.47 1.04 10.75
N MET A 39 11.25 1.21 9.44
CA MET A 39 12.31 1.18 8.44
C MET A 39 13.01 2.54 8.29
N THR A 40 12.27 3.65 8.43
CA THR A 40 12.80 5.01 8.24
C THR A 40 14.08 5.33 9.02
N PRO A 41 14.27 4.92 10.29
CA PRO A 41 15.52 5.16 11.03
C PRO A 41 16.78 4.53 10.41
N TYR A 42 16.63 3.52 9.55
CA TYR A 42 17.73 2.86 8.83
C TYR A 42 17.99 3.47 7.44
N LEU A 43 17.20 4.45 7.03
CA LEU A 43 17.24 5.10 5.72
C LEU A 43 17.56 6.60 5.81
N GLN A 44 18.36 7.01 6.80
CA GLN A 44 18.63 8.42 7.10
C GLN A 44 19.34 9.18 5.97
N GLN A 45 19.98 8.46 5.04
CA GLN A 45 20.57 9.01 3.83
C GLN A 45 19.55 9.36 2.73
N TYR A 46 18.26 9.06 2.95
CA TYR A 46 17.15 9.36 2.05
C TYR A 46 16.08 10.21 2.72
N ASP A 47 15.33 10.96 1.90
CA ASP A 47 14.08 11.58 2.34
C ASP A 47 12.93 10.61 2.09
N VAL A 48 12.49 9.89 3.12
CA VAL A 48 11.40 8.91 3.00
C VAL A 48 10.05 9.59 3.18
N LEU A 49 9.27 9.65 2.10
CA LEU A 49 7.88 10.08 2.12
C LEU A 49 6.94 8.87 2.06
N ALA A 50 6.31 8.53 3.18
CA ALA A 50 5.32 7.45 3.24
C ALA A 50 3.90 8.00 3.15
N PHE A 51 3.15 7.57 2.13
CA PHE A 51 1.81 8.08 1.84
C PHE A 51 0.72 7.16 2.36
N ASN A 52 -0.36 7.74 2.88
CA ASN A 52 -1.65 7.07 3.03
C ASN A 52 -2.43 7.19 1.73
N LEU A 53 -2.76 6.06 1.11
CA LEU A 53 -3.57 6.02 -0.11
C LEU A 53 -4.97 6.61 0.13
N LEU A 54 -5.66 7.05 -0.93
CA LEU A 54 -7.08 7.39 -0.83
C LEU A 54 -7.85 6.22 -0.21
N GLY A 55 -8.81 6.53 0.67
CA GLY A 55 -9.55 5.55 1.46
C GLY A 55 -8.81 5.07 2.71
N THR A 56 -7.59 5.56 2.95
CA THR A 56 -6.83 5.35 4.19
C THR A 56 -6.85 6.64 5.01
N PRO A 57 -7.60 6.70 6.12
CA PRO A 57 -7.58 7.87 6.99
C PRO A 57 -6.15 8.20 7.44
N PRO A 58 -5.78 9.50 7.54
CA PRO A 58 -6.60 10.69 7.35
C PRO A 58 -6.63 11.25 5.90
N SER A 59 -6.21 10.48 4.88
CA SER A 59 -6.46 10.83 3.48
C SER A 59 -7.96 10.76 3.17
N ASP A 60 -8.38 11.46 2.11
CA ASP A 60 -9.77 11.48 1.70
C ASP A 60 -10.27 10.09 1.27
N ASN A 61 -11.59 9.90 1.31
CA ASN A 61 -12.22 8.65 0.90
C ASN A 61 -12.06 8.38 -0.60
N ILE A 62 -12.15 7.11 -0.97
CA ILE A 62 -12.16 6.68 -2.38
C ILE A 62 -13.52 6.98 -3.01
N ASN A 63 -13.52 7.59 -4.19
CA ASN A 63 -14.66 7.50 -5.11
C ASN A 63 -14.63 6.12 -5.81
N THR A 64 -15.46 5.19 -5.33
CA THR A 64 -15.41 3.76 -5.69
C THR A 64 -15.79 3.47 -7.13
N SER A 65 -16.57 4.34 -7.78
CA SER A 65 -17.11 4.12 -9.13
C SER A 65 -16.01 3.87 -10.16
N ASN A 66 -14.80 4.41 -9.97
CA ASN A 66 -13.72 4.34 -10.96
C ASN A 66 -12.31 4.26 -10.35
N TYR A 67 -12.14 3.84 -9.10
CA TYR A 67 -10.81 3.74 -8.51
C TYR A 67 -10.11 2.47 -9.01
N THR A 68 -8.91 2.63 -9.60
CA THR A 68 -8.06 1.57 -10.17
C THR A 68 -6.62 1.70 -9.65
N VAL A 69 -5.76 0.68 -9.81
CA VAL A 69 -4.32 0.80 -9.50
C VAL A 69 -3.70 1.94 -10.31
N LYS A 70 -4.11 2.10 -11.58
CA LYS A 70 -3.74 3.24 -12.43
C LYS A 70 -4.08 4.59 -11.78
N LYS A 71 -5.31 4.76 -11.25
CA LYS A 71 -5.69 6.00 -10.56
C LYS A 71 -4.98 6.20 -9.22
N ALA A 72 -4.70 5.12 -8.49
CA ALA A 72 -3.90 5.21 -7.28
C ALA A 72 -2.49 5.73 -7.59
N ALA A 73 -1.82 5.19 -8.61
CA ALA A 73 -0.54 5.67 -9.11
C ALA A 73 -0.60 7.14 -9.59
N GLN A 74 -1.64 7.50 -10.35
CA GLN A 74 -1.85 8.90 -10.78
C GLN A 74 -2.02 9.87 -9.60
N SER A 75 -2.72 9.45 -8.54
CA SER A 75 -2.88 10.28 -7.34
C SER A 75 -1.56 10.53 -6.62
N LEU A 76 -0.67 9.53 -6.57
CA LEU A 76 0.66 9.66 -5.99
C LEU A 76 1.57 10.54 -6.86
N TRP A 77 1.54 10.36 -8.19
CA TRP A 77 2.26 11.27 -9.10
C TRP A 77 1.78 12.71 -8.96
N ALA A 78 0.46 12.94 -8.87
CA ALA A 78 -0.08 14.27 -8.63
C ALA A 78 0.37 14.87 -7.28
N ALA A 79 0.52 14.05 -6.24
CA ALA A 79 1.10 14.48 -4.98
C ALA A 79 2.58 14.85 -5.11
N ILE A 80 3.38 14.03 -5.80
CA ILE A 80 4.80 14.28 -6.06
C ILE A 80 4.99 15.58 -6.85
N ASP A 81 4.19 15.80 -7.90
CA ASP A 81 4.18 17.03 -8.70
C ASP A 81 3.85 18.26 -7.81
N LYS A 82 2.84 18.15 -6.94
CA LYS A 82 2.44 19.22 -6.01
C LYS A 82 3.48 19.50 -4.93
N LEU A 83 4.26 18.50 -4.54
CA LEU A 83 5.40 18.65 -3.62
C LEU A 83 6.68 19.14 -4.34
N GLN A 84 6.60 19.41 -5.64
CA GLN A 84 7.70 19.93 -6.47
C GLN A 84 8.95 19.03 -6.45
N ILE A 85 8.75 17.71 -6.36
CA ILE A 85 9.84 16.74 -6.44
C ILE A 85 10.14 16.51 -7.93
N ILE A 86 11.17 17.19 -8.43
CA ILE A 86 11.53 17.20 -9.84
C ILE A 86 12.61 16.18 -10.22
N THR A 87 13.34 15.64 -9.24
CA THR A 87 14.38 14.62 -9.46
C THR A 87 13.80 13.21 -9.43
N PRO A 88 14.39 12.25 -10.17
CA PRO A 88 13.95 10.85 -10.12
C PRO A 88 13.93 10.28 -8.69
N VAL A 89 12.84 9.61 -8.35
CA VAL A 89 12.57 9.06 -7.00
C VAL A 89 12.77 7.55 -6.95
N ILE A 90 13.02 7.02 -5.76
CA ILE A 90 12.98 5.58 -5.51
C ILE A 90 11.56 5.22 -5.08
N LEU A 91 10.96 4.21 -5.68
CA LEU A 91 9.63 3.71 -5.29
C LEU A 91 9.77 2.47 -4.42
N ILE A 92 9.12 2.44 -3.26
CA ILE A 92 9.03 1.25 -2.41
C ILE A 92 7.56 0.90 -2.22
N GLY A 93 7.19 -0.32 -2.59
CA GLY A 93 5.82 -0.81 -2.48
C GLY A 93 5.72 -2.15 -1.76
N HIS A 94 4.84 -2.24 -0.76
CA HIS A 94 4.51 -3.48 -0.08
C HIS A 94 3.19 -4.06 -0.59
N SER A 95 3.16 -5.32 -1.04
CA SER A 95 1.96 -6.03 -1.50
C SER A 95 1.20 -5.22 -2.58
N LEU A 96 -0.06 -4.81 -2.34
CA LEU A 96 -0.80 -3.89 -3.23
C LEU A 96 0.00 -2.62 -3.56
N GLY A 97 0.76 -2.08 -2.60
CA GLY A 97 1.63 -0.93 -2.82
C GLY A 97 2.71 -1.18 -3.87
N GLY A 98 3.18 -2.42 -4.02
CA GLY A 98 4.11 -2.82 -5.08
C GLY A 98 3.46 -2.85 -6.47
N SER A 99 2.18 -3.25 -6.55
CA SER A 99 1.40 -3.10 -7.79
C SER A 99 1.22 -1.63 -8.19
N ILE A 100 0.97 -0.75 -7.21
CA ILE A 100 0.86 0.70 -7.44
C ILE A 100 2.22 1.29 -7.84
N ALA A 101 3.31 0.91 -7.17
CA ALA A 101 4.67 1.35 -7.50
C ALA A 101 5.07 0.94 -8.93
N THR A 102 4.74 -0.28 -9.32
CA THR A 102 4.99 -0.77 -10.68
C THR A 102 4.18 0.01 -11.71
N GLU A 103 2.92 0.30 -11.41
CA GLU A 103 2.09 1.16 -12.25
C GLU A 103 2.58 2.62 -12.30
N MET A 104 3.21 3.13 -11.24
CA MET A 104 3.87 4.44 -11.28
C MET A 104 5.06 4.42 -12.23
N LEU A 105 5.88 3.36 -12.20
CA LEU A 105 7.00 3.15 -13.12
C LEU A 105 6.51 3.09 -14.58
N THR A 106 5.44 2.35 -14.87
CA THR A 106 4.92 2.24 -16.24
C THR A 106 4.41 3.57 -16.78
N GLN A 107 3.88 4.44 -15.91
CA GLN A 107 3.38 5.77 -16.28
C GLN A 107 4.49 6.79 -16.54
N ARG A 108 5.57 6.78 -15.74
CA ARG A 108 6.60 7.84 -15.77
C ARG A 108 8.01 7.29 -15.48
N SER A 109 8.50 6.39 -16.32
CA SER A 109 9.77 5.67 -16.07
C SER A 109 10.99 6.57 -15.86
N ILE A 110 11.08 7.69 -16.57
CA ILE A 110 12.18 8.67 -16.43
C ILE A 110 12.24 9.28 -15.02
N GLN A 111 11.10 9.36 -14.32
CA GLN A 111 11.01 9.88 -12.96
C GLN A 111 11.28 8.82 -11.88
N VAL A 112 11.60 7.57 -12.27
CA VAL A 112 11.87 6.47 -11.34
C VAL A 112 13.34 6.10 -11.39
N LYS A 113 14.05 6.28 -10.27
CA LYS A 113 15.46 5.95 -10.10
C LYS A 113 15.69 4.47 -9.80
N ALA A 114 14.80 3.86 -9.00
CA ALA A 114 14.82 2.45 -8.65
C ALA A 114 13.44 2.02 -8.11
N LEU A 115 13.18 0.72 -8.16
CA LEU A 115 11.96 0.09 -7.65
C LEU A 115 12.29 -0.94 -6.58
N ILE A 116 11.59 -0.94 -5.46
CA ILE A 116 11.70 -1.96 -4.42
C ILE A 116 10.32 -2.56 -4.17
N LEU A 117 10.21 -3.87 -4.35
CA LEU A 117 8.98 -4.63 -4.17
C LEU A 117 9.12 -5.53 -2.95
N ILE A 118 8.20 -5.39 -2.00
CA ILE A 118 8.18 -6.18 -0.75
C ILE A 118 6.91 -7.02 -0.76
N SER A 119 7.04 -8.36 -0.69
CA SER A 119 5.91 -9.31 -0.62
C SER A 119 4.81 -9.00 -1.66
N THR A 120 5.22 -8.70 -2.89
CA THR A 120 4.34 -8.25 -3.99
C THR A 120 4.12 -9.39 -4.97
N SER A 121 2.86 -9.79 -5.15
CA SER A 121 2.52 -10.93 -6.02
C SER A 121 2.75 -10.63 -7.50
N VAL A 122 3.32 -11.60 -8.22
CA VAL A 122 3.58 -11.54 -9.66
C VAL A 122 2.29 -11.66 -10.48
N THR A 123 1.36 -12.52 -10.06
CA THR A 123 0.09 -12.75 -10.75
C THR A 123 -0.97 -13.25 -9.77
N ALA A 124 -2.24 -13.13 -10.15
CA ALA A 124 -3.37 -13.65 -9.38
C ALA A 124 -3.30 -15.16 -9.13
N LYS A 125 -2.61 -15.92 -9.99
CA LYS A 125 -2.46 -17.37 -9.87
C LYS A 125 -1.78 -17.82 -8.57
N TYR A 126 -0.86 -17.01 -8.05
CA TYR A 126 -0.07 -17.32 -6.85
C TYR A 126 -0.61 -16.65 -5.58
N ILE A 127 -1.81 -16.07 -5.63
CA ILE A 127 -2.43 -15.45 -4.45
C ILE A 127 -3.27 -16.50 -3.72
N HIS A 128 -2.68 -17.12 -2.70
CA HIS A 128 -3.42 -17.99 -1.78
C HIS A 128 -4.11 -17.15 -0.70
N LEU A 129 -5.29 -16.61 -1.02
CA LEU A 129 -6.10 -15.93 0.01
C LEU A 129 -6.73 -16.98 0.94
N ASN A 130 -6.35 -16.95 2.21
CA ASN A 130 -7.08 -17.69 3.25
C ASN A 130 -8.57 -17.31 3.21
N PRO A 131 -9.51 -18.28 3.27
CA PRO A 131 -10.95 -18.02 3.20
C PRO A 131 -11.45 -16.96 4.19
N SER A 132 -10.78 -16.82 5.34
CA SER A 132 -11.01 -15.81 6.37
C SER A 132 -10.81 -14.36 5.90
N VAL A 133 -9.95 -14.11 4.90
CA VAL A 133 -9.74 -12.78 4.30
C VAL A 133 -11.01 -12.31 3.55
N LYS A 134 -11.81 -13.25 3.00
CA LYS A 134 -13.10 -12.91 2.38
C LYS A 134 -14.12 -12.39 3.41
N LEU A 135 -14.01 -12.80 4.68
CA LEU A 135 -14.91 -12.40 5.77
C LEU A 135 -14.78 -10.91 6.14
N LEU A 136 -13.67 -10.27 5.77
CA LEU A 136 -13.42 -8.84 6.00
C LEU A 136 -14.45 -7.91 5.34
N GLY A 137 -15.12 -8.40 4.29
CA GLY A 137 -16.11 -7.65 3.51
C GLY A 137 -17.58 -7.86 3.87
N PHE A 138 -17.95 -8.78 4.78
CA PHE A 138 -19.35 -9.18 5.02
C PHE A 138 -20.07 -8.44 6.17
N PRO A 139 -21.40 -8.18 6.11
CA PRO A 139 -22.16 -7.44 7.13
C PRO A 139 -22.27 -8.21 8.46
N VAL A 140 -22.18 -7.51 9.61
CA VAL A 140 -22.51 -8.05 10.96
C VAL A 140 -23.59 -7.18 11.62
N ILE A 141 -24.59 -7.85 12.21
CA ILE A 141 -25.94 -7.42 12.61
C ILE A 141 -25.99 -6.55 13.91
N SER A 142 -26.99 -5.64 13.94
CA SER A 142 -27.60 -4.72 14.97
C SER A 142 -26.79 -3.71 15.83
N SER A 143 -27.32 -2.49 15.95
CA SER A 143 -26.68 -1.23 16.36
C SER A 143 -26.39 -1.11 17.87
N MET A 144 -25.35 -0.34 18.21
CA MET A 144 -24.96 0.17 19.55
C MET A 144 -24.02 -0.67 20.45
N ILE A 145 -24.15 -1.99 20.59
CA ILE A 145 -23.09 -2.84 21.22
C ILE A 145 -21.89 -3.03 20.27
N LYS A 146 -22.11 -2.67 19.00
CA LYS A 146 -21.22 -2.80 17.86
C LYS A 146 -19.85 -2.17 18.03
N PHE A 147 -19.69 -0.96 18.56
CA PHE A 147 -18.41 -0.25 18.41
C PHE A 147 -17.25 -0.96 19.13
N VAL A 148 -17.42 -1.25 20.43
CA VAL A 148 -16.40 -1.87 21.29
C VAL A 148 -16.14 -3.34 20.91
N LEU A 149 -17.19 -4.16 20.73
CA LEU A 149 -17.03 -5.55 20.30
C LEU A 149 -16.49 -5.67 18.86
N ARG A 150 -16.73 -4.71 17.96
CA ARG A 150 -16.17 -4.73 16.59
C ARG A 150 -14.70 -4.41 16.57
N HIS A 151 -14.24 -3.49 17.40
CA HIS A 151 -12.81 -3.23 17.54
C HIS A 151 -12.10 -4.45 18.13
N LEU A 152 -12.70 -5.08 19.15
CA LEU A 152 -12.18 -6.29 19.78
C LEU A 152 -12.19 -7.51 18.85
N GLN A 153 -13.29 -7.80 18.15
CA GLN A 153 -13.39 -8.93 17.23
C GLN A 153 -12.46 -8.76 16.02
N ARG A 154 -12.35 -7.54 15.48
CA ARG A 154 -11.35 -7.23 14.44
C ARG A 154 -9.94 -7.40 14.97
N TRP A 155 -9.64 -6.87 16.15
CA TRP A 155 -8.34 -7.03 16.80
C TRP A 155 -8.00 -8.51 16.99
N LEU A 156 -8.93 -9.34 17.48
CA LEU A 156 -8.76 -10.79 17.64
C LEU A 156 -8.58 -11.52 16.30
N SER A 157 -9.42 -11.26 15.30
CA SER A 157 -9.28 -11.85 13.96
C SER A 157 -7.97 -11.47 13.29
N TYR A 158 -7.54 -10.22 13.41
CA TYR A 158 -6.28 -9.77 12.80
C TYR A 158 -5.06 -10.26 13.56
N ARG A 159 -5.10 -10.30 14.89
CA ARG A 159 -4.06 -10.92 15.72
C ARG A 159 -3.84 -12.39 15.31
N SER A 160 -4.93 -13.12 15.11
CA SER A 160 -4.92 -14.51 14.66
C SER A 160 -4.40 -14.68 13.22
N LEU A 161 -4.71 -13.75 12.30
CA LEU A 161 -4.22 -13.81 10.91
C LEU A 161 -2.74 -13.43 10.75
N LEU A 162 -2.23 -12.58 11.64
CA LEU A 162 -0.89 -12.00 11.51
C LEU A 162 0.19 -12.81 12.24
N ASN A 163 -0.13 -13.91 12.93
CA ASN A 163 0.79 -14.60 13.86
C ASN A 163 1.58 -13.57 14.69
N SER A 164 0.87 -12.58 15.23
CA SER A 164 1.48 -11.34 15.72
C SER A 164 2.31 -11.50 16.99
N ASP A 165 2.39 -12.72 17.53
CA ASP A 165 3.18 -13.02 18.73
C ASP A 165 4.69 -12.77 18.49
N ASN A 166 5.13 -12.73 17.23
CA ASN A 166 6.50 -12.35 16.84
C ASN A 166 6.65 -10.88 16.40
N ILE A 167 5.59 -10.07 16.48
CA ILE A 167 5.62 -8.65 16.08
C ILE A 167 5.74 -7.79 17.35
N SER A 168 6.83 -7.04 17.48
CA SER A 168 7.12 -6.23 18.67
C SER A 168 6.03 -5.20 19.00
N ASP A 169 5.34 -4.67 17.99
CA ASP A 169 4.16 -3.81 18.18
C ASP A 169 3.14 -4.01 17.04
N PRO A 170 2.14 -4.89 17.17
CA PRO A 170 1.20 -5.14 16.08
C PRO A 170 0.22 -3.97 15.82
N ARG A 171 0.21 -2.93 16.65
CA ARG A 171 -0.76 -1.81 16.54
C ARG A 171 -0.59 -1.04 15.23
N PHE A 172 0.64 -0.91 14.71
CA PHE A 172 0.85 -0.21 13.43
C PHE A 172 0.22 -0.93 12.23
N ILE A 173 -0.11 -2.22 12.37
CA ILE A 173 -0.83 -3.02 11.36
C ILE A 173 -2.33 -2.97 11.63
N ILE A 174 -2.73 -3.18 12.89
CA ILE A 174 -4.14 -3.39 13.25
C ILE A 174 -4.92 -2.07 13.28
N GLU A 175 -4.37 -0.99 13.82
CA GLU A 175 -5.08 0.29 13.96
C GLU A 175 -5.51 0.90 12.63
N PRO A 176 -4.63 1.02 11.60
CA PRO A 176 -5.03 1.61 10.33
C PRO A 176 -6.14 0.81 9.65
N LEU A 177 -6.02 -0.51 9.72
CA LEU A 177 -6.99 -1.42 9.17
C LEU A 177 -8.34 -1.23 9.85
N ILE A 178 -8.37 -1.11 11.18
CA ILE A 178 -9.56 -0.84 11.98
C ILE A 178 -10.23 0.49 11.60
N GLN A 179 -9.44 1.55 11.42
CA GLN A 179 -9.94 2.89 11.09
C GLN A 179 -10.48 2.96 9.65
N LYS A 180 -10.03 2.08 8.77
CA LYS A 180 -10.46 2.02 7.39
C LYS A 180 -11.92 1.58 7.23
N SER A 181 -12.62 2.20 6.28
CA SER A 181 -13.98 1.80 5.93
C SER A 181 -13.97 0.45 5.20
N ARG A 182 -15.03 -0.35 5.39
CA ARG A 182 -15.19 -1.64 4.66
C ARG A 182 -15.24 -1.45 3.15
N ILE A 183 -15.82 -0.34 2.72
CA ILE A 183 -15.90 0.04 1.31
C ILE A 183 -14.50 0.21 0.74
N ALA A 184 -13.61 0.92 1.45
CA ALA A 184 -12.22 1.09 1.04
C ALA A 184 -11.46 -0.24 1.01
N ILE A 185 -11.60 -1.09 2.04
CA ILE A 185 -10.95 -2.41 2.08
C ILE A 185 -11.41 -3.29 0.90
N LYS A 186 -12.72 -3.34 0.65
CA LYS A 186 -13.29 -4.10 -0.48
C LYS A 186 -12.79 -3.56 -1.81
N GLN A 187 -12.67 -2.24 -1.94
CA GLN A 187 -12.12 -1.62 -3.14
C GLN A 187 -10.65 -2.03 -3.33
N GLU A 188 -9.80 -1.92 -2.30
CA GLU A 188 -8.40 -2.35 -2.37
C GLU A 188 -8.23 -3.82 -2.76
N LEU A 189 -9.07 -4.71 -2.22
CA LEU A 189 -9.09 -6.13 -2.62
C LEU A 189 -9.43 -6.26 -4.13
N THR A 190 -10.44 -5.54 -4.58
CA THR A 190 -10.89 -5.56 -5.98
C THR A 190 -9.82 -5.00 -6.92
N LEU A 191 -9.15 -3.91 -6.51
CA LEU A 191 -8.03 -3.31 -7.23
C LEU A 191 -6.90 -4.31 -7.44
N PHE A 192 -6.45 -4.92 -6.35
CA PHE A 192 -5.35 -5.86 -6.34
C PHE A 192 -5.64 -7.06 -7.24
N ALA A 193 -6.81 -7.67 -7.08
CA ALA A 193 -7.23 -8.83 -7.87
C ALA A 193 -7.31 -8.50 -9.38
N ARG A 194 -7.91 -7.36 -9.75
CA ARG A 194 -8.02 -6.97 -11.16
C ARG A 194 -6.66 -6.68 -11.79
N TYR A 195 -5.75 -6.03 -11.06
CA TYR A 195 -4.44 -5.66 -11.61
C TYR A 195 -3.56 -6.88 -11.86
N THR A 196 -3.52 -7.79 -10.89
CA THR A 196 -2.71 -9.02 -10.92
C THR A 196 -3.27 -10.11 -11.83
N ALA A 197 -4.58 -10.09 -12.11
CA ALA A 197 -5.20 -10.99 -13.07
C ALA A 197 -5.02 -10.55 -14.54
N ASN A 198 -4.74 -9.27 -14.78
CA ASN A 198 -4.69 -8.72 -16.14
C ASN A 198 -3.36 -9.01 -16.85
N VAL A 199 -2.26 -8.46 -16.33
CA VAL A 199 -0.91 -8.67 -16.88
C VAL A 199 0.01 -9.02 -15.73
N PRO A 200 0.73 -10.15 -15.81
CA PRO A 200 1.74 -10.55 -14.83
C PRO A 200 2.82 -9.48 -14.62
N MET A 201 3.36 -9.41 -13.41
CA MET A 201 4.31 -8.36 -13.00
C MET A 201 5.61 -8.41 -13.80
N ASP A 202 6.13 -9.60 -14.08
CA ASP A 202 7.32 -9.82 -14.90
C ASP A 202 7.16 -9.22 -16.30
N GLN A 203 6.01 -9.42 -16.94
CA GLN A 203 5.70 -8.82 -18.23
C GLN A 203 5.58 -7.29 -18.16
N ARG A 204 5.07 -6.75 -17.05
CA ARG A 204 5.00 -5.30 -16.84
C ARG A 204 6.37 -4.66 -16.67
N LEU A 205 7.31 -5.36 -16.03
CA LEU A 205 8.65 -4.88 -15.74
C LEU A 205 9.63 -5.12 -16.88
N MET A 206 9.35 -6.07 -17.78
CA MET A 206 10.22 -6.41 -18.91
C MET A 206 10.69 -5.20 -19.75
N PRO A 207 9.83 -4.21 -20.10
CA PRO A 207 10.26 -3.02 -20.84
C PRO A 207 11.16 -2.06 -20.05
N TYR A 208 11.28 -2.24 -18.74
CA TYR A 208 11.99 -1.37 -17.81
C TYR A 208 13.17 -2.09 -17.14
N SER A 209 13.77 -3.07 -17.82
CA SER A 209 14.89 -3.88 -17.31
C SER A 209 16.14 -3.08 -16.94
N SER A 210 16.28 -1.85 -17.42
CA SER A 210 17.35 -0.92 -17.04
C SER A 210 17.11 -0.22 -15.70
N ILE A 211 15.90 -0.27 -15.14
CA ILE A 211 15.59 0.31 -13.83
C ILE A 211 16.01 -0.68 -12.74
N PRO A 212 16.95 -0.32 -11.85
CA PRO A 212 17.35 -1.17 -10.75
C PRO A 212 16.13 -1.56 -9.91
N THR A 213 15.87 -2.86 -9.81
CA THR A 213 14.70 -3.41 -9.11
C THR A 213 15.14 -4.42 -8.05
N LEU A 214 14.84 -4.14 -6.79
CA LEU A 214 15.06 -5.05 -5.67
C LEU A 214 13.74 -5.73 -5.30
N ILE A 215 13.73 -7.06 -5.25
CA ILE A 215 12.57 -7.85 -4.85
C ILE A 215 12.89 -8.51 -3.51
N ILE A 216 12.07 -8.24 -2.50
CA ILE A 216 12.18 -8.79 -1.15
C ILE A 216 10.96 -9.66 -0.89
N PHE A 217 11.19 -10.93 -0.59
CA PHE A 217 10.18 -11.88 -0.17
C PHE A 217 10.79 -12.78 0.92
N GLY A 218 9.96 -13.24 1.85
CA GLY A 218 10.37 -14.26 2.80
C GLY A 218 10.31 -15.65 2.18
N ASP A 219 11.21 -16.52 2.62
CA ASP A 219 11.24 -17.96 2.33
C ASP A 219 9.97 -18.71 2.79
N GLN A 220 9.28 -18.18 3.81
CA GLN A 220 7.98 -18.66 4.32
C GLN A 220 6.81 -17.75 3.94
N ASP A 221 7.05 -16.73 3.10
CA ASP A 221 6.05 -15.72 2.76
C ASP A 221 5.11 -16.30 1.71
N GLN A 222 3.86 -16.59 2.08
CA GLN A 222 2.86 -17.19 1.18
C GLN A 222 2.42 -16.26 0.03
N LEU A 223 3.05 -15.08 -0.08
CA LEU A 223 2.83 -14.07 -1.11
C LEU A 223 4.09 -13.85 -1.97
N ALA A 224 4.83 -14.90 -2.32
CA ALA A 224 5.56 -15.01 -3.60
C ALA A 224 6.09 -16.44 -3.84
N THR A 225 5.56 -17.13 -4.87
CA THR A 225 6.05 -18.39 -5.52
C THR A 225 5.85 -19.69 -4.72
N ASN A 226 5.49 -20.85 -5.28
CA ASN A 226 5.58 -21.40 -6.66
C ASN A 226 4.24 -21.69 -7.35
#